data_AF-A0A7H0HIS3-F1
#
_entry.id   AF-A0A7H0HIS3-F1
#
_cell.length_a   1.000
_cell.length_b   1.000
_cell.length_c   1.000
_cell.angle_alpha   90.00
_cell.angle_beta   90.00
_cell.angle_gamma   90.00
#
_symmetry.space_group_name_H-M   'P 1'
#
loop_
_entity.id
_entity.type
_entity.pdbx_description
1 polymer ?
#
loop_
_entity_poly.entity_id
_entity_poly.type
_entity_poly.pdbx_seq_one_letter_code
_entity_poly.pdbx_strand_id
1 'polypeptide(L)'
;MSAQKRSRAFEQGRVKALRRMKQPMALHLEASAPPRNPVARALAARSASGGAGRHIRSQGAQRRADRMALQRNLRGGGTTE
;
A
#
# COMPACT_ATOMS: atom_id res chain seq x y z
N MET A 1 11.58 -52.77 12.34
CA MET A 1 11.03 -51.72 11.45
C MET A 1 9.56 -51.53 11.80
N SER A 2 9.14 -50.37 12.31
CA SER A 2 7.72 -50.08 12.56
C SER A 2 7.08 -49.52 11.29
N ALA A 3 6.01 -50.15 10.82
CA ALA A 3 5.27 -49.67 9.65
C ALA A 3 4.44 -48.44 10.04
N GLN A 4 4.69 -47.30 9.39
CA GLN A 4 3.85 -46.12 9.51
C GLN A 4 2.48 -46.42 8.88
N LYS A 5 1.45 -46.62 9.71
CA LYS A 5 0.08 -46.83 9.24
C LYS A 5 -0.42 -45.55 8.56
N ARG A 6 -0.84 -45.66 7.31
CA ARG A 6 -1.46 -44.56 6.56
C ARG A 6 -2.78 -44.19 7.24
N SER A 7 -3.05 -42.89 7.37
CA SER A 7 -4.29 -42.42 7.99
C SER A 7 -5.48 -42.68 7.08
N ARG A 8 -6.65 -43.00 7.64
CA ARG A 8 -7.92 -43.24 6.91
C ARG A 8 -8.30 -42.13 5.92
N ALA A 9 -7.96 -40.87 6.21
CA ALA A 9 -8.19 -39.75 5.29
C ALA A 9 -7.37 -39.85 3.99
N PHE A 10 -6.12 -40.34 4.11
CA PHE A 10 -5.22 -40.55 2.97
C PHE A 10 -5.73 -41.65 2.04
N GLU A 11 -6.26 -42.76 2.59
CA GLU A 11 -6.88 -43.83 1.81
C GLU A 11 -8.12 -43.36 1.03
N GLN A 12 -8.84 -42.37 1.57
CA GLN A 12 -10.03 -41.80 0.95
C GLN A 12 -9.72 -40.65 -0.03
N GLY A 13 -8.43 -40.37 -0.30
CA GLY A 13 -8.01 -39.25 -1.15
C GLY A 13 -8.35 -37.86 -0.57
N ARG A 14 -8.69 -37.79 0.71
CA ARG A 14 -9.10 -36.55 1.38
C ARG A 14 -7.90 -35.94 2.09
N VAL A 15 -7.75 -34.62 1.99
CA VAL A 15 -6.75 -33.88 2.76
C VAL A 15 -7.02 -34.09 4.25
N LYS A 16 -6.01 -34.55 4.98
CA LYS A 16 -6.10 -34.74 6.43
C LYS A 16 -6.55 -33.42 7.06
N ALA A 17 -7.68 -33.44 7.77
CA ALA A 17 -8.19 -32.26 8.46
C ALA A 17 -7.18 -31.79 9.51
N LEU A 18 -6.31 -30.85 9.13
CA LEU A 18 -5.42 -30.12 10.00
C LEU A 18 -6.28 -29.19 10.85
N ARG A 19 -6.95 -29.77 11.85
CA ARG A 19 -7.70 -29.01 12.85
C ARG A 19 -6.69 -28.07 13.51
N ARG A 20 -6.82 -26.77 13.22
CA ARG A 20 -6.03 -25.64 13.77
C ARG A 20 -4.72 -25.30 13.06
N MET A 21 -4.73 -25.19 11.73
CA MET A 21 -4.04 -24.00 11.20
C MET A 21 -4.93 -22.81 11.53
N LYS A 22 -4.44 -21.90 12.39
CA LYS A 22 -4.99 -20.56 12.54
C LYS A 22 -5.26 -20.05 11.13
N GLN A 23 -6.51 -19.69 10.83
CA GLN A 23 -6.88 -19.14 9.53
C GLN A 23 -5.81 -18.11 9.14
N PRO A 24 -5.26 -18.12 7.91
CA PRO A 24 -4.44 -17.01 7.48
C PRO A 24 -5.34 -15.78 7.63
N MET A 25 -5.01 -14.91 8.59
CA MET A 25 -5.70 -13.64 8.74
C MET A 25 -5.54 -12.95 7.40
N ALA A 26 -6.60 -12.94 6.60
CA ALA A 26 -6.64 -12.18 5.38
C ALA A 26 -6.43 -10.73 5.82
N LEU A 27 -5.23 -10.21 5.56
CA LEU A 27 -4.92 -8.81 5.73
C LEU A 27 -5.80 -8.06 4.75
N HIS A 28 -6.98 -7.63 5.21
CA HIS A 28 -7.77 -6.61 4.55
C HIS A 28 -6.95 -5.32 4.63
N LEU A 29 -6.06 -5.14 3.65
CA LEU A 29 -5.42 -3.87 3.38
C LEU A 29 -6.53 -2.97 2.83
N GLU A 30 -7.24 -2.28 3.74
CA GLU A 30 -8.05 -1.11 3.43
C GLU A 30 -7.29 -0.29 2.39
N ALA A 31 -7.93 -0.05 1.24
CA ALA A 31 -7.29 0.56 0.09
C ALA A 31 -6.66 1.90 0.50
N SER A 32 -5.34 1.85 0.71
CA SER A 32 -4.41 2.96 0.89
C SER A 32 -5.01 4.17 1.62
N ALA A 33 -4.94 4.15 2.96
CA ALA A 33 -5.03 5.41 3.70
C ALA A 33 -3.99 6.39 3.12
N PRO A 34 -4.37 7.64 2.82
CA PRO A 34 -3.45 8.61 2.23
C PRO A 34 -2.22 8.72 3.13
N PRO A 35 -1.00 8.72 2.54
CA PRO A 35 0.21 8.63 3.33
C PRO A 35 0.25 9.77 4.34
N ARG A 36 0.35 9.41 5.62
CA ARG A 36 0.46 10.35 6.75
C ARG A 36 1.68 11.27 6.60
N ASN A 37 2.66 10.85 5.80
CA ASN A 37 3.81 11.62 5.44
C ASN A 37 3.49 12.61 4.29
N PRO A 38 3.62 13.93 4.50
CA PRO A 38 3.34 14.93 3.47
C PRO A 38 4.19 14.79 2.21
N VAL A 39 5.43 14.29 2.33
CA VAL A 39 6.33 14.04 1.20
C VAL A 39 5.82 12.89 0.34
N ALA A 40 5.42 11.79 0.97
CA ALA A 40 4.83 10.65 0.26
C ALA A 40 3.49 11.03 -0.39
N ARG A 41 2.71 11.92 0.25
CA ARG A 41 1.47 12.47 -0.34
C ARG A 41 1.75 13.30 -1.59
N ALA A 42 2.77 14.15 -1.55
CA ALA A 42 3.18 14.95 -2.71
C ALA A 42 3.74 14.08 -3.85
N LEU A 43 4.47 13.01 -3.52
CA LEU A 43 4.96 12.05 -4.51
C LEU A 43 3.82 11.27 -5.17
N ALA A 44 2.84 10.79 -4.40
CA ALA A 44 1.67 10.09 -4.93
C ALA A 44 0.77 11.01 -5.78
N ALA A 45 0.56 12.26 -5.36
CA ALA A 45 -0.19 13.23 -6.14
C ALA A 45 0.53 13.57 -7.46
N ARG A 46 1.87 13.65 -7.44
CA ARG A 46 2.69 13.85 -8.63
C ARG A 46 2.61 12.68 -9.60
N SER A 47 2.66 11.43 -9.11
CA SER A 47 2.55 10.25 -9.97
C SER A 47 1.15 10.09 -10.56
N ALA A 48 0.11 10.49 -9.82
CA ALA A 48 -1.29 10.46 -10.30
C ALA A 48 -1.60 11.60 -11.29
N SER A 49 -0.97 12.77 -11.15
CA SER A 49 -1.07 13.82 -12.16
C SER A 49 -0.26 13.40 -13.39
N GLY A 50 -0.91 13.15 -14.54
CA GLY A 50 -0.31 12.68 -15.80
C GLY A 50 0.73 13.60 -16.46
N GLY A 51 1.45 14.43 -15.69
CA GLY A 51 2.59 15.24 -16.10
C GLY A 51 3.94 14.53 -15.98
N ALA A 52 3.96 13.21 -15.77
CA ALA A 52 5.19 12.42 -15.82
C ALA A 52 5.73 12.44 -17.26
N GLY A 53 6.64 13.39 -17.54
CA GLY A 53 7.35 13.50 -18.82
C GLY A 53 7.18 14.83 -19.58
N ARG A 54 6.40 15.79 -19.09
CA ARG A 54 6.28 17.09 -19.77
C ARG A 54 7.45 18.01 -19.38
N HIS A 55 8.60 17.69 -20.00
CA HIS A 55 9.90 18.37 -20.07
C HIS A 55 10.67 18.51 -18.75
N ILE A 56 11.92 18.02 -18.75
CA ILE A 56 12.88 18.07 -17.65
C ILE A 56 12.96 19.50 -17.11
N ARG A 57 12.26 19.75 -16.00
CA ARG A 57 12.34 21.00 -15.25
C ARG A 57 13.53 20.86 -14.32
N SER A 58 14.51 21.74 -14.46
CA SER A 58 15.71 21.79 -13.63
C SER A 58 15.37 21.68 -12.13
N GLN A 59 16.31 21.19 -11.32
CA GLN A 59 16.12 21.01 -9.87
C GLN A 59 15.56 22.28 -9.18
N GLY A 60 15.94 23.48 -9.65
CA GLY A 60 15.41 24.74 -9.14
C GLY A 60 13.93 24.98 -9.46
N ALA A 61 13.46 24.58 -10.64
CA ALA A 61 12.04 24.64 -11.00
C ALA A 61 11.22 23.63 -10.19
N GLN A 62 11.80 22.46 -9.89
CA GLN A 62 11.19 21.49 -9.00
C GLN A 62 11.02 22.05 -7.57
N ARG A 63 12.07 22.64 -7.00
CA ARG A 63 12.02 23.29 -5.68
C ARG A 63 10.98 24.40 -5.61
N ARG A 64 10.82 25.20 -6.67
CA ARG A 64 9.79 26.25 -6.74
C ARG A 64 8.37 25.66 -6.77
N ALA A 65 8.15 24.60 -7.56
CA ALA A 65 6.85 23.94 -7.60
C ALA A 65 6.47 23.34 -6.24
N ASP A 66 7.41 22.68 -5.57
CA ASP A 66 7.19 22.10 -4.24
C ASP A 66 6.91 23.18 -3.19
N ARG A 67 7.63 24.31 -3.24
CA ARG A 67 7.39 25.46 -2.36
C ARG A 67 5.99 26.06 -2.56
N MET A 68 5.56 26.23 -3.82
CA MET A 68 4.22 26.74 -4.13
C MET A 68 3.11 25.78 -3.70
N ALA A 69 3.30 24.48 -3.88
CA ALA A 69 2.36 23.46 -3.41
C ALA A 69 2.25 23.46 -1.88
N LEU A 70 3.38 23.57 -1.16
CA LEU A 70 3.40 23.72 0.30
C LEU A 70 2.64 24.98 0.73
N GLN A 71 2.94 26.12 0.12
CA GLN A 71 2.29 27.39 0.45
C GLN A 71 0.78 27.36 0.18
N ARG A 72 0.34 26.73 -0.91
CA ARG A 72 -1.10 26.56 -1.21
C ARG A 72 -1.80 25.70 -0.16
N ASN A 73 -1.17 24.63 0.30
CA ASN A 73 -1.73 23.79 1.36
C ASN A 73 -1.79 24.52 2.70
N LEU A 74 -0.78 25.33 3.03
CA LEU A 74 -0.78 26.14 4.25
C LEU A 74 -1.82 27.27 4.21
N ARG A 75 -2.03 27.89 3.05
CA ARG A 75 -3.04 28.95 2.86
C ARG A 75 -4.46 28.41 2.74
N GLY A 76 -4.64 27.25 2.11
CA GLY A 76 -5.94 26.60 1.93
C GLY A 76 -6.40 25.74 3.12
N GLY A 77 -5.49 25.40 4.04
CA GLY A 77 -5.81 24.70 5.29
C GLY A 77 -6.28 25.62 6.43
N GLY A 78 -6.52 26.91 6.16
CA GLY A 78 -6.95 27.91 7.13
C GLY A 78 -8.41 28.37 7.00
N THR A 79 -9.22 27.70 6.18
CA THR A 79 -10.66 28.01 6.01
C THR A 79 -11.48 26.74 6.25
N THR A 80 -11.48 26.29 7.49
CA THR A 80 -12.51 25.40 8.05
C THR A 80 -12.80 25.90 9.46
N GLU A 81 -13.43 27.07 9.54
CA GLU A 81 -14.27 27.53 10.64
C GLU A 81 -15.48 28.24 10.04
#